data_AF-A8ZYS0-F1
#
_entry.id   AF-A8ZYS0-F1
#
_cell.length_a   1.000
_cell.length_b   1.000
_cell.length_c   1.000
_cell.angle_alpha   90.00
_cell.angle_beta   90.00
_cell.angle_gamma   90.00
#
_symmetry.space_group_name_H-M   'P 1'
#
loop_
_entity.id
_entity.type
_entity.pdbx_description
1 polymer ?
#
loop_
_entity_poly.entity_id
_entity_poly.type
_entity_poly.pdbx_seq_one_letter_code
_entity_poly.pdbx_strand_id
1 'polypeptide(L)'
;MNLRFKILSGFLILAVMLSAAGAASIYELNRIGHSVKGLLEENYRSIVAAKEMIEALERQDSGVLMLMSGNWEAGRATLEEGDRAFAQAFGTAKSNITITGEAEVVDAIETAYAEFQTLWRRPIVDTHRQGNITWYFDRAHPAFLKTKTAANQLMTLNDTTLYETASALQDRARRAIMPGIIAIASALAFALIFNFFINLYVIAPIRRLTDSVKAFMYHGEPLAVRAEGRDELFKLTEAIRELTIHPHKNGTAS
;
A
#
# COMPACT_ATOMS: atom_id res chain seq x y z
N MET A 1 -39.73 -1.43 24.39
CA MET A 1 -39.05 -0.65 23.33
C MET A 1 -39.98 -0.57 22.14
N ASN A 2 -40.09 0.61 21.53
CA ASN A 2 -40.86 0.79 20.31
C ASN A 2 -40.26 -0.04 19.16
N LEU A 3 -41.09 -0.70 18.35
CA LEU A 3 -40.76 -1.56 17.23
C LEU A 3 -39.90 -0.81 16.20
N ARG A 4 -40.25 0.46 15.94
CA ARG A 4 -39.43 1.36 15.12
C ARG A 4 -38.01 1.48 15.67
N PHE A 5 -37.87 1.64 16.98
CA PHE A 5 -36.56 1.77 17.63
C PHE A 5 -35.78 0.45 17.61
N LYS A 6 -36.45 -0.68 17.77
CA LYS A 6 -35.87 -2.04 17.72
C LYS A 6 -35.30 -2.37 16.33
N ILE A 7 -36.02 -1.98 15.28
CA ILE A 7 -35.58 -2.16 13.89
C ILE A 7 -34.46 -1.17 13.56
N LEU A 8 -34.65 0.11 13.88
CA LEU A 8 -33.66 1.17 13.62
C LEU A 8 -32.33 0.89 14.33
N SER A 9 -32.35 0.42 15.57
CA SER A 9 -31.12 0.10 16.32
C SER A 9 -30.31 -1.01 15.64
N GLY A 10 -30.97 -2.03 15.09
CA GLY A 10 -30.27 -3.11 14.38
C GLY A 10 -29.61 -2.63 13.09
N PHE A 11 -30.32 -1.82 12.30
CA PHE A 11 -29.74 -1.20 11.10
C PHE A 11 -28.63 -0.21 11.43
N LEU A 12 -28.76 0.56 12.53
CA LEU A 12 -27.72 1.48 12.99
C LEU A 12 -26.45 0.73 13.40
N ILE A 13 -26.58 -0.37 14.16
CA ILE A 13 -25.44 -1.22 14.53
C ILE A 13 -24.76 -1.77 13.28
N LEU A 14 -25.54 -2.29 12.32
CA LEU A 14 -25.00 -2.78 11.05
C LEU A 14 -24.25 -1.69 10.28
N ALA A 15 -24.83 -0.48 10.20
CA ALA A 15 -24.20 0.65 9.53
C ALA A 15 -22.88 1.04 10.20
N VAL A 16 -22.86 1.16 11.54
CA VAL A 16 -21.64 1.47 12.30
C VAL A 16 -20.57 0.41 12.11
N MET A 17 -20.93 -0.88 12.15
CA MET A 17 -19.99 -1.98 11.92
C MET A 17 -19.38 -1.93 10.52
N LEU A 18 -20.19 -1.71 9.49
CA LEU A 18 -19.72 -1.58 8.11
C LEU A 18 -18.83 -0.36 7.92
N SER A 19 -19.21 0.79 8.50
CA SER A 19 -18.40 2.01 8.45
C SER A 19 -17.05 1.82 9.15
N ALA A 20 -17.01 1.19 10.32
CA ALA A 20 -15.78 0.90 11.04
C ALA A 20 -14.88 -0.08 10.26
N ALA A 21 -15.45 -1.14 9.68
CA ALA A 21 -14.71 -2.10 8.85
C ALA A 21 -14.13 -1.42 7.60
N GLY A 22 -14.91 -0.56 6.94
CA GLY A 22 -14.47 0.21 5.78
C GLY A 22 -13.34 1.18 6.13
N ALA A 23 -13.50 1.95 7.22
CA ALA A 23 -12.49 2.89 7.68
C ALA A 23 -11.17 2.18 8.04
N ALA A 24 -11.24 1.06 8.77
CA ALA A 24 -10.06 0.26 9.09
C ALA A 24 -9.36 -0.29 7.84
N SER A 25 -10.14 -0.78 6.86
CA SER A 25 -9.59 -1.28 5.59
C SER A 25 -8.88 -0.19 4.78
N ILE A 26 -9.47 1.01 4.72
CA ILE A 26 -8.87 2.17 4.04
C ILE A 26 -7.58 2.59 4.76
N TYR A 27 -7.59 2.64 6.09
CA TYR A 27 -6.42 3.01 6.88
C TYR A 27 -5.24 2.05 6.65
N GLU A 28 -5.48 0.73 6.72
CA GLU A 28 -4.45 -0.29 6.48
C GLU A 28 -3.90 -0.20 5.05
N LEU A 29 -4.77 -0.02 4.05
CA LEU A 29 -4.35 0.10 2.66
C LEU A 29 -3.48 1.34 2.42
N ASN A 30 -3.85 2.49 3.00
CA ASN A 30 -3.07 3.73 2.89
C ASN A 30 -1.70 3.61 3.55
N ARG A 31 -1.62 2.92 4.71
CA ARG A 31 -0.36 2.72 5.43
C ARG A 31 0.64 1.88 4.63
N ILE A 32 0.16 0.84 3.95
CA ILE A 32 0.98 0.02 3.06
C ILE A 32 1.47 0.86 1.89
N GLY A 33 0.57 1.59 1.22
CA GLY A 33 0.91 2.40 0.04
C GLY A 33 2.02 3.42 0.29
N HIS A 34 1.98 4.13 1.43
CA HIS A 34 3.02 5.11 1.77
C HIS A 34 4.38 4.46 2.08
N SER A 35 4.39 3.34 2.81
CA SER A 35 5.63 2.64 3.18
C SER A 35 6.33 2.04 1.96
N VAL A 36 5.54 1.53 0.99
CA VAL A 36 6.02 1.00 -0.29
C VAL A 36 6.70 2.09 -1.11
N LYS A 37 6.05 3.24 -1.25
CA LYS A 37 6.52 4.34 -2.09
C LYS A 37 7.87 4.90 -1.61
N GLY A 38 8.02 5.13 -0.30
CA GLY A 38 9.28 5.64 0.26
C GLY A 38 10.47 4.73 0.00
N LEU A 39 10.31 3.43 0.28
CA LEU A 39 11.37 2.44 0.05
C LEU A 39 11.73 2.30 -1.44
N LEU A 40 10.74 2.26 -2.33
CA LEU A 40 10.98 2.21 -3.78
C LEU A 40 11.74 3.46 -4.27
N GLU A 41 11.34 4.64 -3.81
CA GLU A 41 11.94 5.91 -4.21
C GLU A 41 13.39 6.02 -3.74
N GLU A 42 13.66 5.62 -2.50
CA GLU A 42 15.01 5.61 -1.92
C GLU A 42 15.93 4.63 -2.67
N ASN A 43 15.55 3.36 -2.82
CA ASN A 43 16.38 2.36 -3.52
C ASN A 43 16.61 2.77 -4.99
N TYR A 44 15.56 3.22 -5.67
CA TYR A 44 15.66 3.65 -7.06
C TYR A 44 16.58 4.86 -7.23
N ARG A 45 16.57 5.81 -6.29
CA ARG A 45 17.47 6.98 -6.32
C ARG A 45 18.93 6.56 -6.22
N SER A 46 19.27 5.59 -5.35
CA SER A 46 20.63 5.04 -5.27
C SER A 46 21.04 4.25 -6.52
N ILE A 47 20.12 3.50 -7.14
CA ILE A 47 20.35 2.79 -8.41
C ILE A 47 20.68 3.78 -9.54
N VAL A 48 19.88 4.84 -9.68
CA VAL A 48 20.10 5.87 -10.71
C VAL A 48 21.43 6.58 -10.48
N ALA A 49 21.73 6.98 -9.24
CA ALA A 49 23.01 7.58 -8.90
C ALA A 49 24.20 6.66 -9.23
N ALA A 50 24.09 5.37 -8.92
CA ALA A 50 25.12 4.38 -9.26
C ALA A 50 25.33 4.25 -10.78
N LYS A 51 24.23 4.22 -11.55
CA LYS A 51 24.28 4.19 -13.02
C LYS A 51 24.95 5.45 -13.59
N GLU A 52 24.57 6.63 -13.12
CA GLU A 52 25.16 7.90 -13.55
C GLU A 52 26.66 7.98 -13.20
N MET A 53 27.08 7.45 -12.04
CA MET A 53 28.49 7.31 -11.70
C MET A 53 29.23 6.40 -12.71
N ILE A 54 28.64 5.27 -13.10
CA ILE A 54 29.26 4.35 -14.08
C ILE A 54 29.41 5.04 -15.44
N GLU A 55 28.37 5.71 -15.93
CA GLU A 55 28.42 6.44 -17.21
C GLU A 55 29.45 7.58 -17.18
N ALA A 56 29.58 8.28 -16.05
CA ALA A 56 30.59 9.31 -15.85
C ALA A 56 32.02 8.72 -15.86
N LEU A 57 32.23 7.57 -15.21
CA LEU A 57 33.51 6.87 -15.22
C LEU A 57 33.91 6.41 -16.63
N GLU A 58 32.97 5.91 -17.43
CA GLU A 58 33.23 5.50 -18.83
C GLU A 58 33.62 6.71 -19.71
N ARG A 59 33.00 7.87 -19.46
CA ARG A 59 33.38 9.13 -20.10
C ARG A 59 34.79 9.55 -19.70
N GLN A 60 35.14 9.42 -18.42
CA GLN A 60 36.49 9.74 -17.94
C GLN A 60 37.55 8.80 -18.53
N ASP A 61 37.29 7.50 -18.60
CA ASP A 61 38.18 6.53 -19.25
C ASP A 61 38.45 6.90 -20.71
N SER A 62 37.39 7.27 -21.45
CA SER A 62 37.50 7.82 -22.81
C SER A 62 38.36 9.10 -22.83
N GLY A 63 38.18 10.00 -21.87
CA GLY A 63 38.99 11.20 -21.71
C GLY A 63 40.48 10.91 -21.45
N VAL A 64 40.80 9.89 -20.64
CA VAL A 64 42.19 9.42 -20.43
C VAL A 64 42.81 8.94 -21.75
N LEU A 65 42.06 8.17 -22.55
CA LEU A 65 42.53 7.70 -23.86
C LEU A 65 42.71 8.86 -24.86
N MET A 66 41.82 9.86 -24.83
CA MET A 66 41.95 11.08 -25.65
C MET A 66 43.18 11.90 -25.27
N LEU A 67 43.47 12.04 -23.96
CA LEU A 67 44.74 12.61 -23.53
C LEU A 67 45.88 11.80 -24.13
N MET A 68 45.95 10.50 -23.85
CA MET A 68 47.09 9.67 -24.30
C MET A 68 47.34 9.69 -25.81
N SER A 69 46.30 9.87 -26.62
CA SER A 69 46.38 9.92 -28.08
C SER A 69 46.77 11.28 -28.66
N GLY A 70 47.00 12.30 -27.82
CA GLY A 70 47.40 13.64 -28.28
C GLY A 70 46.26 14.66 -28.35
N ASN A 71 45.01 14.25 -28.09
CA ASN A 71 43.85 15.13 -28.11
C ASN A 71 43.61 15.77 -26.73
N TRP A 72 44.52 16.65 -26.34
CA TRP A 72 44.62 17.19 -24.98
C TRP A 72 43.43 18.03 -24.55
N GLU A 73 43.00 18.95 -25.42
CA GLU A 73 41.93 19.89 -25.12
C GLU A 73 40.60 19.14 -24.94
N ALA A 74 40.25 18.27 -25.89
CA ALA A 74 39.05 17.46 -25.79
C ALA A 74 39.14 16.46 -24.61
N GLY A 75 40.28 15.77 -24.45
CA GLY A 75 40.46 14.82 -23.36
C GLY A 75 40.34 15.46 -21.97
N ARG A 76 40.88 16.68 -21.78
CA ARG A 76 40.73 17.44 -20.52
C ARG A 76 39.29 17.88 -20.31
N ALA A 77 38.63 18.42 -21.33
CA ALA A 77 37.24 18.83 -21.24
C ALA A 77 36.32 17.65 -20.87
N THR A 78 36.52 16.49 -21.51
CA THR A 78 35.79 15.24 -21.23
C THR A 78 36.01 14.73 -19.81
N LEU A 79 37.25 14.79 -19.30
CA LEU A 79 37.56 14.41 -17.92
C LEU A 79 36.89 15.34 -16.90
N GLU A 80 36.94 16.64 -17.12
CA GLU A 80 36.33 17.64 -16.21
C GLU A 80 34.81 17.54 -16.22
N GLU A 81 34.20 17.27 -17.37
CA GLU A 81 32.77 17.00 -17.45
C GLU A 81 32.38 15.72 -16.71
N GLY A 82 33.12 14.63 -16.93
CA GLY A 82 32.91 13.37 -16.22
C GLY A 82 33.11 13.51 -14.71
N ASP A 83 34.10 14.28 -14.25
CA ASP A 83 34.37 14.52 -12.82
C ASP A 83 33.21 15.25 -12.13
N ARG A 84 32.65 16.27 -12.79
CA ARG A 84 31.46 16.96 -12.28
C ARG A 84 30.25 16.04 -12.23
N ALA A 85 29.99 15.27 -13.29
CA ALA A 85 28.87 14.34 -13.34
C ALA A 85 29.00 13.25 -12.26
N PHE A 86 30.19 12.68 -12.08
CA PHE A 86 30.47 11.71 -11.03
C PHE A 86 30.24 12.30 -9.65
N ALA A 87 30.79 13.50 -9.37
CA ALA A 87 30.65 14.13 -8.06
C ALA A 87 29.19 14.43 -7.70
N GLN A 88 28.37 14.84 -8.68
CA GLN A 88 26.94 15.06 -8.49
C GLN A 88 26.20 13.77 -8.17
N ALA A 89 26.43 12.71 -8.94
CA ALA A 89 25.81 11.41 -8.74
C ALA A 89 26.25 10.79 -7.39
N PHE A 90 27.55 10.87 -7.08
CA PHE A 90 28.09 10.41 -5.81
C PHE A 90 27.50 11.17 -4.61
N GLY A 91 27.33 12.49 -4.71
CA GLY A 91 26.65 13.29 -3.67
C GLY A 91 25.20 12.86 -3.45
N THR A 92 24.51 12.45 -4.51
CA THR A 92 23.15 11.91 -4.43
C THR A 92 23.13 10.56 -3.70
N ALA A 93 24.04 9.65 -4.04
CA ALA A 93 24.18 8.36 -3.34
C ALA A 93 24.55 8.55 -1.85
N LYS A 94 25.53 9.41 -1.56
CA LYS A 94 26.02 9.67 -0.19
C LYS A 94 24.96 10.29 0.72
N SER A 95 24.06 11.09 0.16
CA SER A 95 22.93 11.68 0.90
C SER A 95 21.69 10.77 0.95
N ASN A 96 21.75 9.58 0.34
CA ASN A 96 20.65 8.62 0.23
C ASN A 96 21.02 7.24 0.82
N ILE A 97 21.87 7.21 1.82
CA ILE A 97 22.20 5.95 2.51
C ILE A 97 20.99 5.55 3.36
N THR A 98 20.28 4.50 2.93
CA THR A 98 19.06 4.02 3.60
C THR A 98 19.11 2.52 3.92
N ILE A 99 20.03 1.78 3.29
CA ILE A 99 20.14 0.32 3.44
C ILE A 99 21.38 -0.05 4.27
N THR A 100 21.28 -1.15 5.01
CA THR A 100 22.42 -1.72 5.74
C THR A 100 23.51 -2.19 4.77
N GLY A 101 24.76 -1.82 5.00
CA GLY A 101 25.88 -2.15 4.09
C GLY A 101 26.10 -1.12 2.99
N GLU A 102 25.20 -0.16 2.79
CA GLU A 102 25.31 0.85 1.74
C GLU A 102 26.41 1.87 2.02
N ALA A 103 26.59 2.27 3.29
CA ALA A 103 27.62 3.21 3.71
C ALA A 103 29.03 2.70 3.39
N GLU A 104 29.29 1.42 3.64
CA GLU A 104 30.57 0.78 3.39
C GLU A 104 30.90 0.74 1.89
N VAL A 105 29.88 0.53 1.04
CA VAL A 105 30.05 0.56 -0.41
C VAL A 105 30.29 1.99 -0.90
N VAL A 106 29.59 2.98 -0.36
CA VAL A 106 29.80 4.40 -0.68
C VAL A 106 31.23 4.84 -0.33
N ASP A 107 31.74 4.45 0.85
CA ASP A 107 33.12 4.75 1.26
C ASP A 107 34.17 4.06 0.37
N ALA A 108 33.87 2.83 -0.09
CA ALA A 108 34.71 2.11 -1.04
C ALA A 108 34.75 2.81 -2.41
N ILE A 109 33.63 3.35 -2.88
CA ILE A 109 33.55 4.16 -4.11
C ILE A 109 34.40 5.42 -3.94
N GLU A 110 34.26 6.16 -2.83
CA GLU A 110 35.01 7.39 -2.58
C GLU A 110 36.52 7.14 -2.63
N THR A 111 36.97 6.06 -1.97
CA THR A 111 38.37 5.67 -1.92
C THR A 111 38.90 5.26 -3.30
N ALA A 112 38.17 4.39 -4.01
CA ALA A 112 38.58 3.93 -5.34
C ALA A 112 38.60 5.08 -6.36
N TYR A 113 37.62 5.98 -6.29
CA TYR A 113 37.56 7.14 -7.16
C TYR A 113 38.70 8.12 -6.91
N ALA A 114 39.04 8.39 -5.65
CA ALA A 114 40.18 9.24 -5.31
C ALA A 114 41.49 8.69 -5.89
N GLU A 115 41.72 7.37 -5.81
CA GLU A 115 42.86 6.70 -6.44
C GLU A 115 42.86 6.90 -7.96
N PHE A 116 41.73 6.66 -8.63
CA PHE A 116 41.59 6.86 -10.08
C PHE A 116 41.85 8.32 -10.48
N GLN A 117 41.29 9.28 -9.75
CA GLN A 117 41.45 10.71 -9.99
C GLN A 117 42.93 11.14 -9.97
N THR A 118 43.74 10.56 -9.07
CA THR A 118 45.18 10.89 -8.99
C THR A 118 45.96 10.60 -10.28
N LEU A 119 45.46 9.68 -11.11
CA LEU A 119 46.15 9.22 -12.32
C LEU A 119 46.07 10.23 -13.46
N TRP A 120 44.96 10.96 -13.57
CA TRP A 120 44.68 11.88 -14.68
C TRP A 120 44.58 13.36 -14.26
N ARG A 121 44.48 13.66 -12.95
CA ARG A 121 44.38 15.04 -12.46
C ARG A 121 45.63 15.86 -12.76
N ARG A 122 46.81 15.24 -12.70
CA ARG A 122 48.08 15.85 -13.12
C ARG A 122 48.20 15.83 -14.64
N PRO A 123 48.81 16.86 -15.26
CA PRO A 123 49.07 16.86 -16.70
C PRO A 123 49.86 15.61 -17.12
N ILE A 124 49.36 14.92 -18.16
CA ILE A 124 50.03 13.77 -18.79
C ILE A 124 50.95 14.25 -19.93
N VAL A 125 50.71 15.45 -20.47
CA VAL A 125 51.48 16.08 -21.55
C VAL A 125 52.95 16.22 -21.15
N ASP A 126 53.84 15.92 -22.09
CA ASP A 126 55.29 15.94 -21.97
C ASP A 126 55.85 15.08 -20.81
N THR A 127 55.09 14.07 -20.39
CA THR A 127 55.53 13.07 -19.41
C THR A 127 55.75 11.69 -20.07
N HIS A 128 56.47 10.80 -19.39
CA HIS A 128 56.65 9.40 -19.81
C HIS A 128 55.34 8.58 -19.92
N ARG A 129 54.20 9.15 -19.52
CA ARG A 129 52.86 8.55 -19.64
C ARG A 129 52.18 8.91 -20.98
N GLN A 130 52.62 9.97 -21.66
CA GLN A 130 52.10 10.36 -22.97
C GLN A 130 52.33 9.25 -23.98
N GLY A 131 51.27 8.83 -24.68
CA GLY A 131 51.31 7.72 -25.64
C GLY A 131 51.65 6.34 -25.04
N ASN A 132 51.73 6.21 -23.71
CA ASN A 132 52.17 4.99 -23.05
C ASN A 132 51.00 4.04 -22.79
N ILE A 133 50.70 3.20 -23.79
CA ILE A 133 49.61 2.24 -23.71
C ILE A 133 49.78 1.22 -22.58
N THR A 134 51.01 0.87 -22.22
CA THR A 134 51.32 -0.04 -21.10
C THR A 134 50.89 0.58 -19.77
N TRP A 135 51.18 1.86 -19.54
CA TRP A 135 50.72 2.57 -18.34
C TRP A 135 49.19 2.56 -18.21
N TYR A 136 48.46 2.69 -19.32
CA TYR A 136 47.00 2.62 -19.30
C TYR A 136 46.51 1.26 -18.81
N PHE A 137 46.95 0.17 -19.43
CA PHE A 137 46.49 -1.17 -19.07
C PHE A 137 46.97 -1.62 -17.69
N ASP A 138 48.14 -1.16 -17.23
CA ASP A 138 48.69 -1.57 -15.93
C ASP A 138 48.22 -0.70 -14.76
N ARG A 139 47.79 0.55 -15.01
CA ARG A 139 47.47 1.53 -13.96
C ARG A 139 46.10 2.17 -14.11
N ALA A 140 45.85 2.87 -15.23
CA ALA A 140 44.65 3.68 -15.40
C ALA A 140 43.38 2.84 -15.52
N HIS A 141 43.41 1.84 -16.41
CA HIS A 141 42.26 0.98 -16.67
C HIS A 141 41.89 0.11 -15.45
N PRO A 142 42.84 -0.51 -14.71
CA PRO A 142 42.51 -1.21 -13.46
C PRO A 142 41.89 -0.31 -12.40
N ALA A 143 42.34 0.94 -12.25
CA ALA A 143 41.76 1.88 -11.28
C ALA A 143 40.34 2.33 -11.68
N PHE A 144 40.11 2.56 -12.97
CA PHE A 144 38.78 2.77 -13.54
C PHE A 144 37.86 1.57 -13.23
N LEU A 145 38.30 0.34 -13.56
CA LEU A 145 37.52 -0.87 -13.33
C LEU A 145 37.21 -1.07 -11.85
N LYS A 146 38.18 -0.86 -10.95
CA LYS A 146 37.98 -0.95 -9.50
C LYS A 146 36.85 -0.01 -9.04
N THR A 147 36.86 1.22 -9.51
CA THR A 147 35.82 2.22 -9.16
C THR A 147 34.47 1.84 -9.76
N LYS A 148 34.44 1.43 -11.04
CA LYS A 148 33.22 0.98 -11.72
C LYS A 148 32.61 -0.25 -11.05
N THR A 149 33.44 -1.19 -10.59
CA THR A 149 32.97 -2.36 -9.83
C THR A 149 32.35 -1.95 -8.50
N ALA A 150 32.94 -1.01 -7.76
CA ALA A 150 32.35 -0.50 -6.52
C ALA A 150 31.00 0.20 -6.77
N ALA A 151 30.89 1.02 -7.82
CA ALA A 151 29.62 1.63 -8.21
C ALA A 151 28.57 0.59 -8.63
N ASN A 152 28.97 -0.46 -9.37
CA ASN A 152 28.10 -1.59 -9.69
C ASN A 152 27.63 -2.34 -8.44
N GLN A 153 28.49 -2.53 -7.43
CA GLN A 153 28.10 -3.15 -6.17
C GLN A 153 27.01 -2.34 -5.46
N LEU A 154 27.10 -1.01 -5.47
CA LEU A 154 26.04 -0.14 -4.93
C LEU A 154 24.72 -0.34 -5.67
N MET A 155 24.78 -0.39 -7.00
CA MET A 155 23.61 -0.64 -7.84
C MET A 155 22.98 -2.01 -7.55
N THR A 156 23.79 -3.08 -7.50
CA THR A 156 23.33 -4.44 -7.22
C THR A 156 22.77 -4.59 -5.80
N LEU A 157 23.39 -3.96 -4.80
CA LEU A 157 22.89 -3.97 -3.42
C LEU A 157 21.49 -3.36 -3.34
N ASN A 158 21.30 -2.19 -3.94
CA ASN A 158 20.00 -1.51 -3.98
C ASN A 158 18.97 -2.27 -4.83
N ASP A 159 19.35 -2.81 -5.99
CA ASP A 159 18.45 -3.56 -6.86
C ASP A 159 17.96 -4.86 -6.21
N THR A 160 18.86 -5.59 -5.54
CA THR A 160 18.50 -6.82 -4.81
C THR A 160 17.59 -6.49 -3.63
N THR A 161 17.92 -5.45 -2.86
CA THR A 161 17.10 -5.01 -1.72
C THR A 161 15.72 -4.55 -2.18
N LEU A 162 15.64 -3.86 -3.32
CA LEU A 162 14.39 -3.44 -3.93
C LEU A 162 13.52 -4.65 -4.28
N TYR A 163 14.09 -5.67 -4.92
CA TYR A 163 13.37 -6.88 -5.29
C TYR A 163 12.87 -7.67 -4.07
N GLU A 164 13.74 -7.87 -3.07
CA GLU A 164 13.38 -8.56 -1.83
C GLU A 164 12.29 -7.80 -1.06
N THR A 165 12.41 -6.48 -0.97
CA THR A 165 11.43 -5.61 -0.30
C THR A 165 10.09 -5.64 -1.04
N ALA A 166 10.10 -5.57 -2.36
CA ALA A 166 8.88 -5.68 -3.18
C ALA A 166 8.18 -7.04 -3.00
N SER A 167 8.94 -8.14 -2.98
CA SER A 167 8.42 -9.48 -2.72
C SER A 167 7.81 -9.61 -1.32
N ALA A 168 8.53 -9.14 -0.29
CA ALA A 168 8.03 -9.14 1.08
C ALA A 168 6.78 -8.27 1.27
N LEU A 169 6.67 -7.16 0.53
CA LEU A 169 5.50 -6.28 0.53
C LEU A 169 4.26 -6.96 -0.03
N GLN A 170 4.39 -7.76 -1.08
CA GLN A 170 3.27 -8.54 -1.61
C GLN A 170 2.69 -9.49 -0.56
N ASP A 171 3.57 -10.20 0.16
CA ASP A 171 3.17 -11.12 1.22
C ASP A 171 2.60 -10.42 2.47
N ARG A 172 3.14 -9.25 2.82
CA ARG A 172 2.63 -8.43 3.93
C ARG A 172 1.28 -7.81 3.59
N ALA A 173 1.08 -7.33 2.36
CA ALA A 173 -0.18 -6.76 1.90
C ALA A 173 -1.30 -7.81 1.97
N ARG A 174 -1.04 -9.05 1.55
CA ARG A 174 -2.01 -10.14 1.66
C ARG A 174 -2.44 -10.41 3.11
N ARG A 175 -1.49 -10.39 4.05
CA ARG A 175 -1.79 -10.59 5.49
C ARG A 175 -2.51 -9.39 6.10
N ALA A 176 -2.13 -8.17 5.73
CA ALA A 176 -2.73 -6.94 6.25
C ALA A 176 -4.20 -6.73 5.80
N ILE A 177 -4.61 -7.32 4.68
CA ILE A 177 -6.00 -7.27 4.20
C ILE A 177 -6.91 -8.27 4.95
N MET A 178 -6.37 -9.32 5.57
CA MET A 178 -7.18 -10.38 6.20
C MET A 178 -8.15 -9.88 7.30
N PRO A 179 -7.76 -8.98 8.21
CA PRO A 179 -8.69 -8.42 9.19
C PRO A 179 -9.90 -7.72 8.54
N GLY A 180 -9.68 -7.00 7.43
CA GLY A 180 -10.74 -6.37 6.65
C GLY A 180 -11.70 -7.39 6.04
N ILE A 181 -11.17 -8.49 5.46
CA ILE A 181 -11.98 -9.60 4.94
C ILE A 181 -12.83 -10.22 6.06
N ILE A 182 -12.24 -10.48 7.22
CA ILE A 182 -12.93 -11.06 8.38
C ILE A 182 -14.04 -10.11 8.86
N ALA A 183 -13.78 -8.81 8.91
CA ALA A 183 -14.77 -7.80 9.30
C ALA A 183 -15.96 -7.76 8.33
N ILE A 184 -15.71 -7.78 7.01
CA ILE A 184 -16.77 -7.82 5.98
C ILE A 184 -17.57 -9.11 6.08
N ALA A 185 -16.92 -10.26 6.21
CA ALA A 185 -17.58 -11.55 6.38
C ALA A 185 -18.46 -11.58 7.65
N SER A 186 -17.98 -11.00 8.75
CA SER A 186 -18.72 -10.88 10.00
C SER A 186 -19.94 -9.97 9.86
N ALA A 187 -19.81 -8.85 9.15
CA ALA A 187 -20.92 -7.94 8.87
C ALA A 187 -22.00 -8.61 7.99
N LEU A 188 -21.59 -9.39 6.98
CA LEU A 188 -22.50 -10.18 6.15
C LEU A 188 -23.24 -11.24 6.98
N ALA A 189 -22.54 -11.99 7.82
CA ALA A 189 -23.16 -12.97 8.71
C ALA A 189 -24.15 -12.31 9.67
N PHE A 190 -23.79 -11.15 10.26
CA PHE A 190 -24.68 -10.39 11.11
C PHE A 190 -25.93 -9.91 10.36
N ALA A 191 -25.79 -9.43 9.11
CA ALA A 191 -26.92 -9.01 8.28
C ALA A 191 -27.90 -10.17 8.01
N LEU A 192 -27.40 -11.39 7.76
CA LEU A 192 -28.22 -12.58 7.59
C LEU A 192 -28.96 -12.96 8.87
N ILE A 193 -28.26 -12.97 10.01
CA ILE A 193 -28.85 -13.25 11.32
C ILE A 193 -29.92 -12.20 11.68
N PHE A 194 -29.62 -10.92 11.43
CA PHE A 194 -30.55 -9.82 11.66
C PHE A 194 -31.80 -9.95 10.77
N ASN A 195 -31.64 -10.29 9.49
CA ASN A 195 -32.74 -10.54 8.57
C ASN A 195 -33.64 -11.69 9.08
N PHE A 196 -33.02 -12.78 9.53
CA PHE A 196 -33.74 -13.91 10.14
C PHE A 196 -34.57 -13.47 11.35
N PHE A 197 -34.00 -12.67 12.25
CA PHE A 197 -34.73 -12.16 13.42
C PHE A 197 -35.87 -11.20 13.06
N ILE A 198 -35.69 -10.33 12.06
CA ILE A 198 -36.77 -9.48 11.55
C ILE A 198 -37.91 -10.33 10.99
N ASN A 199 -37.58 -11.39 10.24
CA ASN A 199 -38.58 -12.31 9.73
C ASN A 199 -39.36 -12.97 10.87
N LEU A 200 -38.65 -13.53 11.87
CA LEU A 200 -39.25 -14.28 12.96
C LEU A 200 -40.07 -13.41 13.92
N TYR A 201 -39.57 -12.24 14.30
CA TYR A 201 -40.18 -11.40 15.34
C TYR A 201 -41.08 -10.29 14.82
N VAL A 202 -41.03 -9.95 13.52
CA VAL A 202 -41.83 -8.87 12.95
C VAL A 202 -42.71 -9.38 11.80
N ILE A 203 -42.11 -9.97 10.76
CA ILE A 203 -42.86 -10.34 9.54
C ILE A 203 -43.82 -11.51 9.79
N ALA A 204 -43.36 -12.59 10.43
CA ALA A 204 -44.18 -13.77 10.67
C ALA A 204 -45.39 -13.48 11.59
N PRO A 205 -45.25 -12.73 12.70
CA PRO A 205 -46.40 -12.31 13.51
C PRO A 205 -47.40 -11.45 12.74
N ILE A 206 -46.93 -10.50 11.91
CA ILE A 206 -47.82 -9.67 11.06
C ILE A 206 -48.61 -10.54 10.09
N ARG A 207 -47.97 -11.54 9.46
CA ARG A 207 -48.65 -12.49 8.56
C ARG A 207 -49.71 -13.30 9.32
N ARG A 208 -49.34 -13.92 10.45
CA ARG A 208 -50.28 -14.69 11.29
C ARG A 208 -51.47 -13.86 11.76
N LEU A 209 -51.24 -12.61 12.16
CA LEU A 209 -52.30 -11.69 12.55
C LEU A 209 -53.22 -11.36 11.37
N THR A 210 -52.64 -11.08 10.21
CA THR A 210 -53.38 -10.81 8.96
C THR A 210 -54.26 -11.99 8.56
N ASP A 211 -53.71 -13.21 8.60
CA ASP A 211 -54.43 -14.43 8.24
C ASP A 211 -55.55 -14.72 9.25
N SER A 212 -55.31 -14.48 10.54
CA SER A 212 -56.33 -14.65 11.58
C SER A 212 -57.48 -13.65 11.47
N VAL A 213 -57.19 -12.40 11.10
CA VAL A 213 -58.23 -11.38 10.83
C VAL A 213 -59.07 -11.78 9.61
N LYS A 214 -58.45 -12.28 8.54
CA LYS A 214 -59.17 -12.80 7.37
C LYS A 214 -60.05 -14.00 7.74
N ALA A 215 -59.53 -14.95 8.51
CA ALA A 215 -60.28 -16.12 8.97
C ALA A 215 -61.50 -15.72 9.82
N PHE A 216 -61.34 -14.76 10.74
CA PHE A 216 -62.46 -14.20 11.50
C PHE A 216 -63.50 -13.55 10.58
N MET A 217 -63.08 -12.73 9.60
CA MET A 217 -64.00 -12.04 8.69
C MET A 217 -64.76 -12.98 7.75
N TYR A 218 -64.11 -14.00 7.18
CA TYR A 218 -64.72 -14.87 6.17
C TYR A 218 -65.39 -16.11 6.77
N HIS A 219 -64.92 -16.59 7.91
CA HIS A 219 -65.32 -17.88 8.48
C HIS A 219 -65.79 -17.80 9.94
N GLY A 220 -65.72 -16.62 10.59
CA GLY A 220 -66.17 -16.43 11.97
C GLY A 220 -65.29 -17.13 13.02
N GLU A 221 -64.07 -17.54 12.64
CA GLU A 221 -63.16 -18.25 13.54
C GLU A 221 -62.60 -17.33 14.64
N PRO A 222 -62.51 -17.79 15.91
CA PRO A 222 -61.97 -16.99 16.99
C PRO A 222 -60.48 -16.69 16.79
N LEU A 223 -60.06 -15.46 17.12
CA LEU A 223 -58.67 -15.01 17.01
C LEU A 223 -57.74 -15.85 17.90
N ALA A 224 -57.05 -16.81 17.30
CA ALA A 224 -56.10 -17.72 17.98
C ALA A 224 -54.68 -17.13 18.14
N VAL A 225 -54.51 -15.81 17.98
CA VAL A 225 -53.19 -15.17 18.07
C VAL A 225 -52.89 -14.79 19.53
N ARG A 226 -51.92 -15.47 20.12
CA ARG A 226 -51.28 -15.09 21.39
C ARG A 226 -50.06 -14.25 21.05
N ALA A 227 -50.17 -12.92 21.17
CA ALA A 227 -49.00 -12.06 21.00
C ALA A 227 -48.16 -12.09 22.27
N GLU A 228 -46.90 -12.47 22.15
CA GLU A 228 -45.92 -12.38 23.23
C GLU A 228 -45.08 -11.11 23.00
N GLY A 229 -45.11 -10.16 23.95
CA GLY A 229 -44.34 -8.91 23.85
C GLY A 229 -44.97 -7.73 24.56
N ARG A 230 -44.35 -6.56 24.43
CA ARG A 230 -44.86 -5.25 24.90
C ARG A 230 -44.64 -4.13 23.86
N ASP A 231 -44.41 -4.51 22.61
CA ASP A 231 -44.20 -3.59 21.49
C ASP A 231 -45.53 -3.26 20.78
N GLU A 232 -45.46 -2.46 19.72
CA GLU A 232 -46.59 -1.98 18.94
C GLU A 232 -47.37 -3.12 18.28
N LEU A 233 -46.69 -4.24 18.00
CA LEU A 233 -47.29 -5.45 17.43
C LEU A 233 -48.18 -6.14 18.47
N PHE A 234 -47.74 -6.20 19.73
CA PHE A 234 -48.57 -6.64 20.85
C PHE A 234 -49.79 -5.73 21.05
N LYS A 235 -49.58 -4.40 21.09
CA LYS A 235 -50.68 -3.43 21.26
C LYS A 235 -51.72 -3.52 20.14
N LEU A 236 -51.28 -3.72 18.90
CA LEU A 236 -52.17 -3.91 17.75
C LEU A 236 -52.98 -5.21 17.88
N THR A 237 -52.35 -6.29 18.35
CA THR A 237 -53.04 -7.58 18.55
C THR A 237 -54.12 -7.47 19.63
N GLU A 238 -53.85 -6.79 20.74
CA GLU A 238 -54.84 -6.52 21.80
C GLU A 238 -55.99 -5.64 21.30
N ALA A 239 -55.71 -4.55 20.57
CA ALA A 239 -56.76 -3.69 20.02
C ALA A 239 -57.69 -4.45 19.04
N ILE A 240 -57.14 -5.33 18.20
CA ILE A 240 -57.92 -6.19 17.29
C ILE A 240 -58.74 -7.22 18.06
N ARG A 241 -58.18 -7.78 19.14
CA ARG A 241 -58.90 -8.71 20.02
C ARG A 241 -60.08 -8.02 20.70
N GLU A 242 -59.92 -6.80 21.19
CA GLU A 242 -61.00 -6.03 21.80
C GLU A 242 -62.13 -5.73 20.80
N LEU A 243 -61.80 -5.36 19.56
CA LEU A 243 -62.77 -5.15 18.47
C LEU A 243 -63.57 -6.41 18.12
N THR A 244 -62.92 -7.58 18.17
CA THR A 244 -63.57 -8.86 17.82
C THR A 244 -64.40 -9.45 18.95
N ILE A 245 -64.11 -9.11 20.22
CA ILE A 245 -64.93 -9.47 21.39
C ILE A 245 -66.13 -8.52 21.55
N HIS A 246 -66.03 -7.27 21.09
CA HIS A 246 -67.11 -6.28 21.12
C HIS A 246 -67.56 -5.84 19.72
N PRO A 247 -68.22 -6.73 18.94
CA PRO A 247 -68.80 -6.37 17.65
C PRO A 247 -70.07 -5.53 17.89
N HIS A 248 -69.93 -4.20 18.07
CA HIS A 248 -71.02 -3.23 18.18
C HIS A 248 -72.12 -3.47 19.24
N LYS A 249 -72.13 -2.62 20.29
CA LYS A 249 -73.34 -2.26 21.06
C LYS A 249 -74.24 -1.22 20.37
N ASN A 250 -74.05 -0.93 19.07
CA ASN A 250 -74.88 0.05 18.35
C ASN A 250 -75.75 -0.67 17.31
N GLY A 251 -76.86 -1.21 17.78
CA GLY A 251 -77.87 -1.82 16.93
C GLY A 251 -79.03 -2.31 17.78
N THR A 252 -79.82 -1.36 18.32
CA THR A 252 -81.28 -1.41 18.56
C THR A 252 -81.66 -0.44 19.68
N ALA A 253 -82.23 0.71 19.30
CA ALA A 253 -83.36 1.32 19.98
C ALA A 253 -83.98 2.32 18.99
N SER A 254 -85.22 1.98 18.61
CA SER A 254 -86.30 2.75 17.98
C SER A 254 -86.06 4.20 17.56
#